data_AF-A0A8T6E430-F1
#
_entry.id   AF-A0A8T6E430-F1
#
_cell.length_a   1.000
_cell.length_b   1.000
_cell.length_c   1.000
_cell.angle_alpha   90.00
_cell.angle_beta   90.00
_cell.angle_gamma   90.00
#
_symmetry.space_group_name_H-M   'P 1'
#
loop_
_entity.id
_entity.type
_entity.pdbx_description
1 polymer ?
#
loop_
_entity_poly.entity_id
_entity_poly.type
_entity_poly.pdbx_seq_one_letter_code
_entity_poly.pdbx_strand_id
1 'polypeptide(L)'
;MLDVVFIMLIFFIVTATFVKEIGIDVTPPEEDQPEVIDPDKKSIVVKVSARDQIQIGGRNIDVTAVRANIERLAAENPEAPVIINPHPD
;
A
#
# COMPACT_ATOMS: atom_id res chain seq x y z
N MET A 1 25.30 40.08 11.71
CA MET A 1 25.19 39.08 10.62
C MET A 1 24.86 37.67 11.11
N LEU A 2 25.19 37.29 12.36
CA LEU A 2 24.85 35.98 12.94
C LEU A 2 23.33 35.77 13.12
N ASP A 3 22.61 36.84 13.46
CA ASP A 3 21.19 36.82 13.80
C ASP A 3 20.27 36.24 12.70
N VAL A 4 20.48 36.66 11.44
CA VAL A 4 19.70 36.18 10.29
C VAL A 4 19.96 34.69 10.00
N VAL A 5 21.21 34.24 10.14
CA VAL A 5 21.59 32.83 9.92
C VAL A 5 21.00 31.94 11.02
N PHE A 6 20.98 32.43 12.26
CA PHE A 6 20.43 31.71 13.40
C PHE A 6 18.92 31.50 13.26
N ILE A 7 18.21 32.55 12.85
CA ILE A 7 16.77 32.49 12.59
C ILE A 7 16.47 31.54 11.42
N MET A 8 17.29 31.55 10.36
CA MET A 8 17.15 30.61 9.24
C MET A 8 17.34 29.15 9.65
N LEU A 9 18.31 28.85 10.53
CA LEU A 9 18.55 27.49 11.04
C LEU A 9 17.40 26.99 11.92
N ILE A 10 16.89 27.83 12.81
CA ILE A 10 15.76 27.47 13.67
C ILE A 10 14.52 27.21 12.81
N PHE A 11 14.25 28.08 11.84
CA PHE A 11 13.12 27.92 10.93
C PHE A 11 13.23 26.60 10.16
N PHE A 12 14.41 26.29 9.61
CA PHE A 12 14.66 25.05 8.88
C PHE A 12 14.44 23.79 9.72
N ILE A 13 14.92 23.79 10.99
CA ILE A 13 14.76 22.64 11.90
C ILE A 13 13.31 22.46 12.35
N VAL A 14 12.59 23.54 12.63
CA VAL A 14 11.18 23.47 13.08
C VAL A 14 10.24 23.02 11.97
N THR A 15 10.52 23.34 10.70
CA THR A 15 9.66 22.97 9.58
C THR A 15 9.98 21.58 8.99
N ALA A 16 11.11 20.99 9.34
CA ALA A 16 11.50 19.66 8.86
C ALA A 16 10.68 18.57 9.58
N THR A 17 9.49 18.25 9.06
CA THR A 17 8.71 17.10 9.51
C THR A 17 9.08 15.87 8.69
N PHE A 18 9.63 14.85 9.31
CA PHE A 18 9.77 13.53 8.69
C PHE A 18 8.41 12.83 8.72
N VAL A 19 7.86 12.53 7.55
CA VAL A 19 6.72 11.62 7.43
C VAL A 19 7.26 10.22 7.68
N LYS A 20 6.83 9.60 8.78
CA LYS A 20 7.14 8.20 9.06
C LYS A 20 6.11 7.35 8.33
N GLU A 21 6.50 6.77 7.21
CA GLU A 21 5.67 5.81 6.51
C GLU A 21 5.46 4.59 7.41
N ILE A 22 4.20 4.28 7.70
CA ILE A 22 3.82 3.10 8.47
C ILE A 22 3.80 1.93 7.48
N GLY A 23 4.95 1.29 7.30
CA GLY A 23 5.07 0.08 6.50
C GLY A 23 4.75 -1.19 7.30
N ILE A 24 4.27 -2.22 6.62
CA ILE A 24 4.30 -3.59 7.11
C ILE A 24 5.64 -4.17 6.66
N ASP A 25 6.39 -4.82 7.57
CA ASP A 25 7.57 -5.58 7.19
C ASP A 25 7.09 -6.87 6.52
N VAL A 26 7.11 -6.88 5.19
CA VAL A 26 6.65 -8.01 4.37
C VAL A 26 7.88 -8.75 3.89
N THR A 27 8.04 -9.99 4.32
CA THR A 27 9.03 -10.89 3.70
C THR A 27 8.47 -11.32 2.34
N PRO A 28 9.07 -10.91 1.20
CA PRO A 28 8.64 -11.43 -0.09
C PRO A 28 8.85 -12.95 -0.12
N PRO A 29 8.00 -13.70 -0.83
CA PRO A 29 8.22 -15.12 -1.04
C PRO A 29 9.58 -15.35 -1.73
N GLU A 30 10.22 -16.47 -1.42
CA GLU A 30 11.47 -16.86 -2.10
C GLU A 30 11.23 -16.94 -3.62
N GLU A 31 12.16 -16.42 -4.43
CA GLU A 31 12.03 -16.28 -5.90
C GLU A 31 11.67 -17.60 -6.63
N ASP A 32 11.93 -18.74 -6.00
CA ASP A 32 11.68 -20.08 -6.53
C ASP A 32 10.30 -20.67 -6.15
N GLN A 33 9.46 -19.94 -5.41
CA GLN A 33 8.10 -20.39 -5.09
C GLN A 33 7.13 -19.80 -6.12
N PRO A 34 6.62 -20.60 -7.08
CA PRO A 34 5.53 -20.13 -7.92
C PRO A 34 4.38 -19.70 -7.02
N GLU A 35 3.88 -18.47 -7.20
CA GLU A 35 2.62 -18.04 -6.58
C GLU A 35 1.62 -19.16 -6.84
N VAL A 36 1.18 -19.84 -5.78
CA VAL A 36 0.12 -20.85 -5.88
C VAL A 36 -1.18 -20.07 -6.08
N ILE A 37 -1.33 -19.51 -7.28
CA ILE A 37 -2.59 -18.99 -7.76
C ILE A 37 -3.34 -20.26 -8.15
N ASP A 38 -4.12 -20.82 -7.22
CA ASP A 38 -5.12 -21.81 -7.57
C ASP A 38 -6.02 -21.18 -8.65
N PRO A 39 -5.93 -21.59 -9.93
CA PRO A 39 -6.66 -20.91 -11.01
C PRO A 39 -8.17 -21.11 -10.87
N ASP A 40 -8.58 -22.13 -10.09
CA ASP A 40 -9.97 -22.44 -9.78
C ASP A 40 -10.55 -21.55 -8.67
N LYS A 41 -9.71 -20.91 -7.85
CA LYS A 41 -10.15 -19.97 -6.82
C LYS A 41 -10.13 -18.56 -7.37
N LYS A 42 -11.32 -17.95 -7.54
CA LYS A 42 -11.44 -16.52 -7.85
C LYS A 42 -10.81 -15.70 -6.72
N SER A 43 -9.56 -15.29 -6.90
CA SER A 43 -8.80 -14.49 -5.93
C SER A 43 -9.22 -13.02 -5.95
N ILE A 44 -9.09 -12.37 -4.80
CA ILE A 44 -9.32 -10.93 -4.65
C ILE A 44 -7.98 -10.24 -4.85
N VAL A 45 -7.76 -9.70 -6.04
CA VAL A 45 -6.52 -8.99 -6.36
C VAL A 45 -6.65 -7.50 -6.03
N VAL A 46 -5.79 -7.04 -5.12
CA VAL A 46 -5.63 -5.63 -4.75
C VAL A 46 -4.32 -5.14 -5.38
N LYS A 47 -4.42 -4.22 -6.33
CA LYS A 47 -3.25 -3.60 -6.96
C LYS A 47 -2.99 -2.24 -6.35
N VAL A 48 -1.73 -1.94 -6.06
CA VAL A 48 -1.29 -0.62 -5.60
C VAL A 48 -0.32 -0.06 -6.63
N SER A 49 -0.64 1.09 -7.21
CA SER A 49 0.24 1.74 -8.20
C SER A 49 1.27 2.65 -7.52
N ALA A 50 2.32 3.05 -8.25
CA ALA A 50 3.34 4.00 -7.79
C ALA A 50 2.81 5.42 -7.48
N ARG A 51 1.51 5.67 -7.71
CA ARG A 51 0.83 6.94 -7.43
C ARG A 51 -0.17 6.82 -6.29
N ASP A 52 0.02 5.83 -5.42
CA ASP A 52 -0.88 5.51 -4.30
C ASP A 52 -2.32 5.19 -4.73
N GLN A 53 -2.53 4.77 -5.98
CA GLN A 53 -3.86 4.40 -6.45
C GLN A 53 -4.11 2.92 -6.19
N ILE A 54 -5.21 2.64 -5.50
CA ILE A 54 -5.64 1.29 -5.19
C ILE A 54 -6.67 0.85 -6.21
N GLN A 55 -6.46 -0.32 -6.82
CA GLN A 55 -7.38 -0.94 -7.76
C GLN A 55 -7.83 -2.32 -7.28
N ILE A 56 -9.14 -2.54 -7.30
CA ILE A 56 -9.75 -3.84 -6.98
C ILE A 56 -10.70 -4.20 -8.12
N GLY A 57 -10.45 -5.34 -8.78
CA GLY A 57 -11.26 -5.79 -9.92
C GLY A 57 -11.28 -4.79 -11.09
N GLY A 58 -10.18 -4.06 -11.31
CA GLY A 58 -10.06 -3.07 -12.39
C GLY A 58 -10.73 -1.72 -12.12
N ARG A 59 -11.22 -1.47 -10.90
CA ARG A 59 -11.79 -0.18 -10.50
C ARG A 59 -10.90 0.50 -9.48
N ASN A 60 -10.75 1.82 -9.61
CA ASN A 60 -10.08 2.62 -8.59
C ASN A 60 -10.96 2.70 -7.33
N ILE A 61 -10.39 2.37 -6.19
CA ILE A 61 -11.05 2.37 -4.89
C ILE A 61 -10.30 3.34 -3.98
N ASP A 62 -11.04 4.20 -3.28
CA ASP A 62 -10.49 5.06 -2.24
C ASP A 62 -9.99 4.21 -1.06
N VAL A 63 -8.89 4.61 -0.42
CA VAL A 63 -8.28 3.89 0.71
C VAL A 63 -9.28 3.58 1.84
N THR A 64 -10.23 4.49 2.11
CA THR A 64 -11.26 4.30 3.14
C THR A 64 -12.29 3.23 2.75
N ALA A 65 -12.50 3.03 1.46
CA ALA A 65 -13.46 2.08 0.90
C ALA A 65 -12.86 0.68 0.64
N VAL A 66 -11.54 0.51 0.77
CA VAL A 66 -10.85 -0.77 0.55
C VAL A 66 -11.42 -1.87 1.44
N ARG A 67 -11.55 -1.60 2.75
CA ARG A 67 -12.08 -2.57 3.72
C ARG A 67 -13.46 -3.09 3.33
N ALA A 68 -14.40 -2.19 3.06
CA ALA A 68 -15.76 -2.56 2.69
C ALA A 68 -15.81 -3.36 1.38
N ASN A 69 -14.95 -3.04 0.41
CA ASN A 69 -14.88 -3.78 -0.85
C ASN A 69 -14.32 -5.19 -0.65
N ILE A 70 -13.27 -5.34 0.15
CA ILE A 70 -12.68 -6.66 0.45
C ILE A 70 -13.67 -7.51 1.24
N GLU A 71 -14.31 -6.96 2.28
CA GLU A 71 -15.31 -7.68 3.08
C GLU A 71 -16.49 -8.17 2.24
N ARG A 72 -16.99 -7.34 1.31
CA ARG A 72 -18.04 -7.75 0.36
C ARG A 72 -17.58 -8.90 -0.53
N LEU A 73 -16.38 -8.81 -1.10
CA LEU A 73 -15.84 -9.85 -1.99
C LEU A 73 -15.55 -11.15 -1.24
N ALA A 74 -15.07 -11.06 0.00
CA ALA A 74 -14.86 -12.21 0.87
C ALA A 74 -16.20 -12.84 1.32
N ALA A 75 -17.26 -12.06 1.48
CA ALA A 75 -18.60 -12.60 1.73
C ALA A 75 -19.16 -13.34 0.51
N GLU A 76 -18.84 -12.89 -0.71
CA GLU A 76 -19.21 -13.56 -1.97
C GLU A 76 -18.43 -14.86 -2.19
N ASN A 77 -17.15 -14.90 -1.79
CA ASN A 77 -16.31 -16.09 -1.86
C ASN A 77 -15.37 -16.18 -0.64
N PRO A 78 -15.81 -16.85 0.45
CA PRO A 78 -15.04 -16.92 1.70
C PRO A 78 -13.68 -17.62 1.60
N GLU A 79 -13.51 -18.50 0.60
CA GLU A 79 -12.25 -19.21 0.37
C GLU A 79 -11.33 -18.52 -0.63
N ALA A 80 -11.71 -17.34 -1.13
CA ALA A 80 -10.91 -16.57 -2.06
C ALA A 80 -9.63 -16.05 -1.37
N PRO A 81 -8.43 -16.40 -1.87
CA PRO A 81 -7.21 -15.77 -1.38
C PRO A 81 -7.19 -14.29 -1.77
N VAL A 82 -6.69 -13.45 -0.87
CA VAL A 82 -6.44 -12.03 -1.13
C VAL A 82 -4.98 -11.88 -1.55
N ILE A 83 -4.77 -11.33 -2.75
CA ILE A 83 -3.43 -11.11 -3.32
C ILE A 83 -3.20 -9.61 -3.37
N ILE A 84 -2.10 -9.15 -2.77
CA ILE A 84 -1.66 -7.76 -2.84
C ILE A 84 -0.52 -7.70 -3.85
N ASN A 85 -0.74 -6.97 -4.93
CA ASN A 85 0.25 -6.76 -5.99
C ASN A 85 0.69 -5.28 -5.94
N PRO A 86 1.78 -4.98 -5.21
CA PRO A 86 2.33 -3.63 -5.15
C PRO A 86 3.11 -3.30 -6.43
N HIS A 87 3.28 -2.02 -6.68
CA HIS A 87 4.24 -1.56 -7.67
C HIS A 87 5.65 -2.04 -7.26
N PRO A 88 6.52 -2.43 -8.22
CA PRO A 88 7.86 -2.99 -7.94
C PRO A 88 8.87 -2.00 -7.32
N ASP A 89 8.51 -0.72 -7.20
CA ASP A 89 9.33 0.38 -6.68
C ASP A 89 8.59 1.05 -5.52
#